data_AF-A0A520DX19-F1
#
_entry.id   AF-A0A520DX19-F1
#
_cell.length_a   1.000
_cell.length_b   1.000
_cell.length_c   1.000
_cell.angle_alpha   90.00
_cell.angle_beta   90.00
_cell.angle_gamma   90.00
#
_symmetry.space_group_name_H-M   'P 1'
#
loop_
_entity.id
_entity.type
_entity.pdbx_description
1 polymer ?
#
loop_
_entity_poly.entity_id
_entity_poly.type
_entity_poly.pdbx_seq_one_letter_code
_entity_poly.pdbx_strand_id
1 'polypeptide(L)'
;MSKKLIFIILFTALGVSCRETVKKPQDVQPKKIAVKPLEYLTYGLQREIYRQEAEQIVAFRLGFKYKSVAGCLVTEKLVDSVKLHNDTVNQILTKMHGHKWKEQFDKAVDSEIITDKMIFSILDQQALNKQSKARLRNTGYNLFYELEPIINSKYYIASAKSFISYKGHDRLVSFQRYHVDAENSVVNIVSDTLILY
;
A
#
# COMPACT_ATOMS: atom_id res chain seq x y z
N MET A 1 -3.71 95.39 -21.74
CA MET A 1 -4.50 94.78 -22.82
C MET A 1 -4.55 93.27 -22.60
N SER A 2 -5.77 92.70 -22.58
CA SER A 2 -6.14 91.28 -22.76
C SER A 2 -5.41 90.19 -21.94
N LYS A 3 -5.98 89.59 -20.88
CA LYS A 3 -7.13 88.64 -20.76
C LYS A 3 -6.88 87.19 -21.25
N LYS A 4 -7.30 86.28 -20.34
CA LYS A 4 -7.66 84.84 -20.42
C LYS A 4 -6.52 83.83 -20.19
N LEU A 5 -6.42 83.14 -19.05
CA LEU A 5 -7.31 82.16 -18.35
C LEU A 5 -7.20 80.76 -18.98
N ILE A 6 -6.83 79.74 -18.18
CA ILE A 6 -7.53 78.43 -17.99
C ILE A 6 -6.67 77.48 -17.14
N PHE A 7 -7.16 77.26 -15.91
CA PHE A 7 -7.43 76.00 -15.18
C PHE A 7 -6.41 74.83 -15.09
N ILE A 8 -6.68 73.98 -14.08
CA ILE A 8 -6.05 72.69 -13.69
C ILE A 8 -5.02 72.96 -12.56
N ILE A 9 -5.17 72.52 -11.30
CA ILE A 9 -5.39 71.18 -10.71
C ILE A 9 -5.95 71.43 -9.29
N LEU A 10 -7.19 71.09 -8.90
CA LEU A 10 -7.79 69.78 -8.59
C LEU A 10 -7.06 68.95 -7.49
N PHE A 11 -7.60 69.03 -6.26
CA PHE A 11 -7.61 67.97 -5.24
C PHE A 11 -6.26 67.45 -4.68
N THR A 12 -5.74 68.09 -3.62
CA THR A 12 -4.88 67.43 -2.62
C THR A 12 -5.73 67.00 -1.42
N ALA A 13 -6.24 65.78 -1.55
CA ALA A 13 -6.40 64.75 -0.51
C ALA A 13 -6.70 65.22 0.94
N LEU A 14 -7.99 65.34 1.24
CA LEU A 14 -8.53 64.86 2.52
C LEU A 14 -8.46 63.33 2.52
N GLY A 15 -7.71 62.75 3.46
CA GLY A 15 -7.55 61.31 3.52
C GLY A 15 -6.73 60.79 4.70
N VAL A 16 -6.83 61.41 5.88
CA VAL A 16 -6.50 60.73 7.13
C VAL A 16 -7.64 59.74 7.40
N SER A 17 -7.57 58.58 6.76
CA SER A 17 -8.49 57.47 6.99
C SER A 17 -7.79 56.44 7.87
N CYS A 18 -8.45 56.11 8.98
CA CYS A 18 -8.04 55.12 9.96
C CYS A 18 -7.51 53.85 9.32
N ARG A 19 -6.24 53.55 9.56
CA ARG A 19 -5.63 52.27 9.23
C ARG A 19 -5.90 51.31 10.39
N GLU A 20 -7.12 50.78 10.47
CA GLU A 20 -7.34 49.57 11.26
C GLU A 20 -6.55 48.44 10.60
N THR A 21 -5.53 47.95 11.31
CA THR A 21 -4.80 46.75 10.94
C THR A 21 -5.74 45.55 11.05
N VAL A 22 -6.44 45.25 9.94
CA VAL A 22 -7.11 43.97 9.73
C VAL A 22 -6.02 42.89 9.82
N LYS A 23 -5.98 42.17 10.96
CA LYS A 23 -5.17 40.96 11.08
C LYS A 23 -5.66 40.01 9.99
N LYS A 24 -4.78 39.73 9.02
CA LYS A 24 -5.02 38.71 7.99
C LYS A 24 -5.54 37.44 8.69
N PRO A 25 -6.66 36.86 8.24
CA PRO A 25 -7.09 35.56 8.71
C PRO A 25 -5.91 34.61 8.56
N GLN A 26 -5.45 34.01 9.67
CA GLN A 26 -4.50 32.92 9.57
C GLN A 26 -5.18 31.86 8.72
N ASP A 27 -4.56 31.56 7.59
CA ASP A 27 -4.90 30.46 6.71
C ASP A 27 -4.78 29.18 7.53
N VAL A 28 -5.90 28.76 8.13
CA VAL A 28 -6.01 27.47 8.81
C VAL A 28 -5.99 26.45 7.70
N GLN A 29 -4.78 26.04 7.31
CA GLN A 29 -4.61 24.93 6.39
C GLN A 29 -5.41 23.75 6.97
N PRO A 30 -6.36 23.18 6.20
CA PRO A 30 -7.18 22.09 6.68
C PRO A 30 -6.24 20.98 7.10
N LYS A 31 -6.22 20.71 8.41
CA LYS A 31 -5.44 19.64 9.02
C LYS A 31 -5.84 18.37 8.28
N LYS A 32 -4.95 17.86 7.43
CA LYS A 32 -5.17 16.67 6.61
C LYS A 32 -5.38 15.52 7.60
N ILE A 33 -6.64 15.21 7.90
CA ILE A 33 -7.00 14.12 8.79
C ILE A 33 -6.55 12.87 8.05
N ALA A 34 -5.47 12.25 8.52
CA ALA A 34 -5.01 10.98 8.00
C ALA A 34 -6.11 9.96 8.32
N VAL A 35 -6.95 9.65 7.33
CA VAL A 35 -7.96 8.60 7.46
C VAL A 35 -7.20 7.29 7.61
N LYS A 36 -7.25 6.71 8.82
CA LYS A 36 -6.64 5.40 9.07
C LYS A 36 -7.27 4.40 8.08
N PRO A 37 -6.47 3.57 7.38
CA PRO A 37 -7.01 2.58 6.47
C PRO A 37 -7.94 1.62 7.24
N LEU A 38 -9.00 1.16 6.56
CA LEU A 38 -9.92 0.17 7.09
C LEU A 38 -9.17 -1.15 7.31
N GLU A 39 -9.26 -1.74 8.49
CA GLU A 39 -8.54 -2.98 8.87
C GLU A 39 -9.55 -4.04 9.27
N TYR A 40 -9.55 -5.20 8.60
CA TYR A 40 -10.27 -6.40 9.02
C TYR A 40 -9.33 -7.31 9.80
N LEU A 41 -9.69 -7.66 11.03
CA LEU A 41 -8.80 -8.39 11.94
C LEU A 41 -9.10 -9.89 11.92
N THR A 42 -8.06 -10.71 11.99
CA THR A 42 -8.16 -12.16 12.17
C THR A 42 -7.23 -12.63 13.30
N TYR A 43 -7.46 -13.82 13.82
CA TYR A 43 -6.64 -14.46 14.82
C TYR A 43 -6.58 -15.98 14.58
N GLY A 44 -5.68 -16.65 15.29
CA GLY A 44 -5.53 -18.10 15.27
C GLY A 44 -4.19 -18.53 14.67
N LEU A 45 -4.06 -19.82 14.40
CA LEU A 45 -2.85 -20.39 13.80
C LEU A 45 -2.50 -19.70 12.49
N GLN A 46 -1.19 -19.59 12.22
CA GLN A 46 -0.72 -19.09 10.93
C GLN A 46 -1.27 -19.97 9.82
N ARG A 47 -1.95 -19.33 8.87
CA ARG A 47 -2.43 -19.98 7.64
C ARG A 47 -1.25 -20.29 6.72
N GLU A 48 -1.48 -21.13 5.72
CA GLU A 48 -0.49 -21.34 4.66
C GLU A 48 -0.03 -20.01 4.06
N ILE A 49 1.28 -19.88 3.77
CA ILE A 49 1.91 -18.61 3.35
C ILE A 49 1.19 -18.00 2.13
N TYR A 50 0.90 -18.83 1.11
CA TYR A 50 0.17 -18.40 -0.09
C TYR A 50 -1.19 -17.78 0.23
N ARG A 51 -1.91 -18.34 1.20
CA ARG A 51 -3.21 -17.80 1.60
C ARG A 51 -3.08 -16.46 2.29
N GLN A 52 -2.06 -16.25 3.11
CA GLN A 52 -1.84 -14.97 3.79
C GLN A 52 -1.48 -13.85 2.80
N GLU A 53 -0.65 -14.15 1.80
CA GLU A 53 -0.27 -13.19 0.74
C GLU A 53 -1.48 -12.83 -0.14
N ALA A 54 -2.21 -13.85 -0.62
CA ALA A 54 -3.45 -13.68 -1.37
C ALA A 54 -4.50 -12.85 -0.61
N GLU A 55 -4.69 -13.09 0.70
CA GLU A 55 -5.61 -12.32 1.55
C GLU A 55 -5.23 -10.84 1.60
N GLN A 56 -3.93 -10.52 1.68
CA GLN A 56 -3.44 -9.15 1.67
C GLN A 56 -3.65 -8.48 0.30
N ILE A 57 -3.35 -9.18 -0.79
CA ILE A 57 -3.51 -8.67 -2.15
C ILE A 57 -4.98 -8.38 -2.46
N VAL A 58 -5.87 -9.33 -2.17
CA VAL A 58 -7.31 -9.16 -2.40
C VAL A 58 -7.88 -8.06 -1.52
N ALA A 59 -7.48 -7.99 -0.23
CA ALA A 59 -7.92 -6.91 0.65
C ALA A 59 -7.47 -5.54 0.14
N PHE A 60 -6.21 -5.43 -0.32
CA PHE A 60 -5.68 -4.21 -0.90
C PHE A 60 -6.49 -3.75 -2.13
N ARG A 61 -6.82 -4.67 -3.05
CA ARG A 61 -7.66 -4.37 -4.22
C ARG A 61 -9.07 -3.90 -3.84
N LEU A 62 -9.61 -4.42 -2.74
CA LEU A 62 -10.91 -4.02 -2.20
C LEU A 62 -10.85 -2.79 -1.28
N GLY A 63 -9.68 -2.18 -1.12
CA GLY A 63 -9.49 -0.93 -0.38
C GLY A 63 -9.43 -1.07 1.14
N PHE A 64 -9.04 -2.23 1.66
CA PHE A 64 -8.85 -2.44 3.11
C PHE A 64 -7.59 -3.29 3.41
N LYS A 65 -7.28 -3.51 4.68
CA LYS A 65 -6.18 -4.37 5.13
C LYS A 65 -6.72 -5.60 5.84
N TYR A 66 -6.15 -6.77 5.56
CA TYR A 66 -6.43 -8.01 6.31
C TYR A 66 -5.28 -8.30 7.26
N LYS A 67 -5.52 -8.27 8.57
CA LYS A 67 -4.45 -8.28 9.59
C LYS A 67 -4.64 -9.37 10.63
N SER A 68 -3.64 -10.23 10.80
CA SER A 68 -3.59 -11.15 11.94
C SER A 68 -3.13 -10.41 13.20
N VAL A 69 -3.87 -10.54 14.30
CA VAL A 69 -3.58 -9.86 15.57
C VAL A 69 -3.17 -10.81 16.70
N ALA A 70 -3.32 -12.12 16.51
CA ALA A 70 -2.81 -13.13 17.43
C ALA A 70 -2.59 -14.48 16.74
N GLY A 71 -1.62 -15.24 17.26
CA GLY A 71 -1.29 -16.59 16.84
C GLY A 71 -2.03 -17.67 17.65
N CYS A 72 -1.28 -18.61 18.24
CA CYS A 72 -1.81 -19.80 18.91
C CYS A 72 -2.60 -19.53 20.19
N LEU A 73 -2.26 -18.48 20.94
CA LEU A 73 -2.90 -18.15 22.21
C LEU A 73 -3.97 -17.09 21.98
N VAL A 74 -5.23 -17.49 22.00
CA VAL A 74 -6.39 -16.62 21.79
C VAL A 74 -7.23 -16.61 23.07
N THR A 75 -7.32 -15.44 23.71
CA THR A 75 -8.18 -15.23 24.89
C THR A 75 -9.59 -14.81 24.49
N GLU A 76 -10.62 -15.12 25.28
CA GLU A 76 -12.00 -14.65 25.05
C GLU A 76 -12.07 -13.13 24.89
N LYS A 77 -11.38 -12.38 25.74
CA LYS A 77 -11.29 -10.91 25.65
C LYS A 77 -10.80 -10.42 24.29
N LEU A 78 -9.84 -11.13 23.68
CA LEU A 78 -9.35 -10.79 22.36
C LEU A 78 -10.41 -11.08 21.29
N VAL A 79 -11.08 -12.23 21.38
CA VAL A 79 -12.16 -12.61 20.45
C VAL A 79 -13.26 -11.56 20.47
N ASP A 80 -13.72 -11.15 21.65
CA ASP A 80 -14.76 -10.14 21.81
C ASP A 80 -14.32 -8.79 21.23
N SER A 81 -13.07 -8.40 21.50
CA SER A 81 -12.50 -7.16 20.96
C SER A 81 -12.41 -7.19 19.43
N VAL A 82 -11.98 -8.31 18.84
CA VAL A 82 -11.91 -8.47 17.39
C VAL A 82 -13.30 -8.48 16.78
N LYS A 83 -14.27 -9.15 17.41
CA LYS A 83 -15.66 -9.18 16.96
C LYS A 83 -16.25 -7.77 16.93
N LEU A 84 -16.15 -7.01 18.01
CA LEU A 84 -16.69 -5.64 18.08
C LEU A 84 -16.09 -4.73 17.00
N HIS A 85 -14.77 -4.82 16.80
CA HIS A 85 -14.09 -4.08 15.73
C HIS A 85 -14.59 -4.51 14.34
N ASN A 86 -14.60 -5.82 14.07
CA ASN A 86 -15.00 -6.35 12.78
C ASN A 86 -16.50 -6.12 12.49
N ASP A 87 -17.37 -6.04 13.48
CA ASP A 87 -18.80 -5.72 13.28
C ASP A 87 -18.96 -4.33 12.64
N THR A 88 -18.15 -3.36 13.07
CA THR A 88 -18.13 -2.01 12.47
C THR A 88 -17.56 -2.06 11.03
N VAL A 89 -16.46 -2.78 10.84
CA VAL A 89 -15.83 -2.95 9.52
C VAL A 89 -16.75 -3.67 8.55
N ASN A 90 -17.48 -4.69 9.02
CA ASN A 90 -18.46 -5.47 8.26
C ASN A 90 -19.56 -4.58 7.69
N GLN A 91 -20.07 -3.62 8.47
CA GLN A 91 -21.08 -2.67 7.99
C GLN A 91 -20.53 -1.79 6.87
N ILE A 92 -19.30 -1.30 7.01
CA ILE A 92 -18.63 -0.47 6.00
C ILE A 92 -18.40 -1.28 4.72
N LEU A 93 -17.81 -2.49 4.83
CA LEU A 93 -17.55 -3.36 3.68
C LEU A 93 -18.85 -3.82 3.00
N THR A 94 -19.91 -4.06 3.77
CA THR A 94 -21.24 -4.36 3.21
C THR A 94 -21.79 -3.19 2.40
N LYS A 95 -21.59 -1.95 2.86
CA LYS A 95 -22.00 -0.76 2.11
C LYS A 95 -21.17 -0.55 0.85
N MET A 96 -19.87 -0.87 0.88
CA MET A 96 -18.96 -0.70 -0.25
C MET A 96 -19.11 -1.80 -1.32
N HIS A 97 -19.26 -3.05 -0.89
CA HIS A 97 -19.11 -4.25 -1.73
C HIS A 97 -20.34 -5.17 -1.69
N GLY A 98 -21.37 -4.86 -0.90
CA GLY A 98 -22.61 -5.62 -0.78
C GLY A 98 -22.60 -6.70 0.32
N HIS A 99 -23.76 -7.28 0.62
CA HIS A 99 -23.94 -8.25 1.71
C HIS A 99 -23.12 -9.54 1.55
N LYS A 100 -22.73 -9.89 0.32
CA LYS A 100 -21.94 -11.09 0.01
C LYS A 100 -20.45 -10.81 -0.11
N TRP A 101 -19.98 -9.63 0.32
CA TRP A 101 -18.58 -9.22 0.15
C TRP A 101 -17.59 -10.25 0.73
N LYS A 102 -17.92 -10.89 1.86
CA LYS A 102 -17.02 -11.87 2.50
C LYS A 102 -16.88 -13.14 1.67
N GLU A 103 -17.99 -13.66 1.14
CA GLU A 103 -18.00 -14.83 0.25
C GLU A 103 -17.23 -14.52 -1.04
N GLN A 104 -17.42 -13.33 -1.61
CA GLN A 104 -16.69 -12.87 -2.79
C GLN A 104 -15.19 -12.69 -2.51
N PHE A 105 -14.85 -12.14 -1.35
CA PHE A 105 -13.47 -12.03 -0.87
C PHE A 105 -12.81 -13.41 -0.78
N ASP A 106 -13.47 -14.40 -0.16
CA ASP A 106 -12.89 -15.74 -0.01
C ASP A 106 -12.67 -16.43 -1.36
N LYS A 107 -13.64 -16.30 -2.29
CA LYS A 107 -13.49 -16.80 -3.68
C LYS A 107 -12.36 -16.11 -4.43
N ALA A 108 -12.20 -14.81 -4.25
CA ALA A 108 -11.12 -14.04 -4.85
C ALA A 108 -9.76 -14.46 -4.27
N VAL A 109 -9.67 -14.74 -2.96
CA VAL A 109 -8.46 -15.27 -2.32
C VAL A 109 -8.09 -16.64 -2.90
N ASP A 110 -9.05 -17.54 -3.07
CA ASP A 110 -8.77 -18.86 -3.66
C ASP A 110 -8.26 -18.75 -5.10
N SER A 111 -8.81 -17.81 -5.87
CA SER A 111 -8.34 -17.51 -7.23
C SER A 111 -6.95 -16.87 -7.25
N GLU A 112 -6.67 -15.99 -6.29
CA GLU A 112 -5.37 -15.33 -6.14
C GLU A 112 -4.29 -16.33 -5.77
N ILE A 113 -4.56 -17.31 -4.89
CA ILE A 113 -3.60 -18.37 -4.53
C ILE A 113 -3.13 -19.15 -5.78
N ILE A 114 -4.02 -19.40 -6.74
CA ILE A 114 -3.69 -20.05 -8.01
C ILE A 114 -2.76 -19.15 -8.83
N THR A 115 -3.07 -17.86 -8.87
CA THR A 115 -2.29 -16.84 -9.57
C THR A 115 -0.88 -16.70 -8.98
N ASP A 116 -0.76 -16.60 -7.66
CA ASP A 116 0.53 -16.51 -6.95
C ASP A 116 1.42 -17.72 -7.24
N LYS A 117 0.84 -18.93 -7.17
CA LYS A 117 1.56 -20.17 -7.49
C LYS A 117 2.07 -20.20 -8.93
N MET A 118 1.25 -19.74 -9.87
CA MET A 118 1.65 -19.63 -11.27
C MET A 118 2.79 -18.61 -11.45
N ILE A 119 2.66 -17.41 -10.86
CA ILE A 119 3.71 -16.38 -10.90
C ILE A 119 5.02 -16.94 -10.35
N PHE A 120 4.97 -17.61 -9.19
CA PHE A 120 6.16 -18.16 -8.55
C PHE A 120 6.81 -19.24 -9.43
N SER A 121 6.01 -20.08 -10.08
CA SER A 121 6.51 -21.08 -11.04
C SER A 121 7.27 -20.44 -12.20
N ILE A 122 6.73 -19.36 -12.78
CA ILE A 122 7.38 -18.64 -13.89
C ILE A 122 8.66 -17.93 -13.41
N LEU A 123 8.62 -17.31 -12.23
CA LEU A 123 9.79 -16.68 -11.61
C LEU A 123 10.89 -17.71 -11.32
N ASP A 124 10.52 -18.91 -10.88
CA ASP A 124 11.46 -20.01 -10.64
C ASP A 124 12.19 -20.48 -11.90
N GLN A 125 11.61 -20.26 -13.09
CA GLN A 125 12.26 -20.59 -14.35
C GLN A 125 13.29 -19.56 -14.80
N GLN A 126 13.27 -18.34 -14.25
CA GLN A 126 14.18 -17.27 -14.65
C GLN A 126 15.62 -17.61 -14.31
N ALA A 127 16.52 -17.43 -15.29
CA ALA A 127 17.94 -17.77 -15.14
C ALA A 127 18.61 -17.05 -13.96
N LEU A 128 18.28 -15.78 -13.73
CA LEU A 128 18.78 -15.00 -12.60
C LEU A 128 18.30 -15.56 -11.26
N ASN A 129 17.03 -15.95 -11.14
CA ASN A 129 16.51 -16.57 -9.91
C ASN A 129 17.15 -17.93 -9.66
N LYS A 130 17.38 -18.75 -10.71
CA LYS A 130 18.13 -20.01 -10.60
C LYS A 130 19.55 -19.77 -10.09
N GLN A 131 20.23 -18.74 -10.60
CA GLN A 131 21.56 -18.34 -10.14
C GLN A 131 21.54 -17.87 -8.67
N SER A 132 20.58 -17.03 -8.29
CA SER A 132 20.39 -16.58 -6.91
C SER A 132 20.15 -17.77 -5.96
N LYS A 133 19.28 -18.72 -6.33
CA LYS A 133 19.06 -19.96 -5.56
C LYS A 133 20.33 -20.79 -5.42
N ALA A 134 21.11 -20.94 -6.49
CA ALA A 134 22.37 -21.67 -6.43
C ALA A 134 23.39 -21.02 -5.47
N ARG A 135 23.46 -19.68 -5.43
CA ARG A 135 24.29 -18.93 -4.49
C ARG A 135 23.83 -19.11 -3.03
N LEU A 136 22.53 -19.19 -2.80
CA LEU A 136 21.95 -19.32 -1.45
C LEU A 136 22.03 -20.73 -0.86
N ARG A 137 22.23 -21.77 -1.68
CA ARG A 137 22.19 -23.19 -1.27
C ARG A 137 23.04 -23.53 -0.04
N ASN A 138 24.20 -22.89 0.12
CA ASN A 138 25.14 -23.16 1.22
C ASN A 138 25.02 -22.17 2.38
N THR A 139 24.07 -21.24 2.31
CA THR A 139 23.90 -20.16 3.31
C THR A 139 22.83 -20.47 4.36
N GLY A 140 22.00 -21.49 4.13
CA GLY A 140 20.81 -21.78 4.95
C GLY A 140 19.61 -20.87 4.66
N TYR A 141 19.77 -19.85 3.81
CA TYR A 141 18.67 -19.00 3.35
C TYR A 141 18.04 -19.53 2.06
N ASN A 142 16.78 -19.16 1.84
CA ASN A 142 16.02 -19.51 0.65
C ASN A 142 15.62 -18.24 -0.11
N LEU A 143 15.56 -18.34 -1.44
CA LEU A 143 14.92 -17.32 -2.25
C LEU A 143 13.39 -17.44 -2.06
N PHE A 144 12.74 -16.31 -1.80
CA PHE A 144 11.29 -16.20 -1.78
C PHE A 144 10.85 -15.02 -2.64
N TYR A 145 9.56 -14.95 -2.92
CA TYR A 145 8.98 -13.87 -3.72
C TYR A 145 8.00 -13.07 -2.86
N GLU A 146 7.93 -11.78 -3.12
CA GLU A 146 6.90 -10.89 -2.61
C GLU A 146 6.22 -10.22 -3.79
N LEU A 147 4.89 -10.25 -3.81
CA LEU A 147 4.08 -9.68 -4.88
C LEU A 147 3.41 -8.38 -4.45
N GLU A 148 3.62 -7.33 -5.23
CA GLU A 148 2.93 -6.05 -5.12
C GLU A 148 1.95 -5.91 -6.31
N PRO A 149 0.63 -6.01 -6.11
CA PRO A 149 -0.33 -5.92 -7.19
C PRO A 149 -0.44 -4.49 -7.71
N ILE A 150 -0.51 -4.30 -9.03
CA ILE A 150 -0.80 -2.99 -9.61
C ILE A 150 -2.33 -2.78 -9.58
N ILE A 151 -2.77 -1.66 -9.01
CA ILE A 151 -4.20 -1.34 -8.87
C ILE A 151 -4.90 -1.35 -10.25
N ASN A 152 -6.07 -1.98 -10.31
CA ASN A 152 -6.92 -2.07 -11.51
C ASN A 152 -6.21 -2.70 -12.72
N SER A 153 -5.31 -3.64 -12.46
CA SER A 153 -4.45 -4.24 -13.46
C SER A 153 -4.21 -5.72 -13.15
N LYS A 154 -3.90 -6.49 -14.20
CA LYS A 154 -3.45 -7.89 -14.11
C LYS A 154 -1.94 -8.04 -13.86
N TYR A 155 -1.24 -6.90 -13.81
CA TYR A 155 0.19 -6.85 -13.65
C TYR A 155 0.60 -6.80 -12.18
N TYR A 156 1.75 -7.40 -11.88
CA TYR A 156 2.36 -7.41 -10.56
C TYR A 156 3.78 -6.89 -10.63
N ILE A 157 4.23 -6.25 -9.56
CA ILE A 157 5.65 -6.11 -9.29
C ILE A 157 6.06 -7.25 -8.36
N ALA A 158 6.91 -8.15 -8.86
CA ALA A 158 7.43 -9.25 -8.06
C ALA A 158 8.86 -8.95 -7.63
N SER A 159 9.17 -9.14 -6.36
CA SER A 159 10.53 -9.01 -5.82
C SER A 159 11.06 -10.38 -5.43
N ALA A 160 12.17 -10.81 -6.04
CA ALA A 160 12.92 -11.97 -5.60
C ALA A 160 13.82 -11.57 -4.42
N LYS A 161 13.52 -12.10 -3.23
CA LYS A 161 14.13 -11.69 -1.96
C LYS A 161 14.76 -12.87 -1.23
N SER A 162 15.74 -12.57 -0.37
CA SER A 162 16.24 -13.52 0.61
C SER A 162 16.86 -12.77 1.79
N PHE A 163 17.19 -13.50 2.84
CA PHE A 163 18.10 -13.01 3.86
C PHE A 163 19.54 -13.32 3.45
N ILE A 164 20.46 -12.44 3.80
CA ILE A 164 21.90 -12.68 3.72
C ILE A 164 22.56 -12.26 5.02
N SER A 165 23.65 -12.94 5.40
CA SER A 165 24.49 -12.50 6.52
C SER A 165 25.46 -11.42 6.04
N TYR A 166 25.39 -10.24 6.62
CA TYR A 166 26.31 -9.13 6.34
C TYR A 166 26.81 -8.55 7.66
N LYS A 167 28.14 -8.58 7.86
CA LYS A 167 28.80 -8.15 9.10
C LYS A 167 28.21 -8.81 10.36
N GLY A 168 27.90 -10.10 10.28
CA GLY A 168 27.34 -10.87 11.40
C GLY A 168 25.86 -10.62 11.69
N HIS A 169 25.15 -9.90 10.82
CA HIS A 169 23.72 -9.65 10.96
C HIS A 169 22.96 -10.06 9.71
N ASP A 170 21.78 -10.62 9.92
CA ASP A 170 20.86 -10.95 8.84
C ASP A 170 20.26 -9.66 8.27
N ARG A 171 20.23 -9.58 6.94
CA ARG A 171 19.67 -8.47 6.18
C ARG A 171 18.76 -9.01 5.10
N LEU A 172 17.59 -8.40 4.98
CA LEU A 172 16.69 -8.68 3.86
C LEU A 172 17.22 -7.98 2.62
N VAL A 173 17.39 -8.72 1.53
CA VAL A 173 17.79 -8.19 0.23
C VAL A 173 16.81 -8.55 -0.85
N SER A 174 16.64 -7.65 -1.82
CA SER A 174 16.02 -7.98 -3.11
C SER A 174 17.11 -8.12 -4.16
N PHE A 175 17.16 -9.29 -4.80
CA PHE A 175 18.11 -9.60 -5.87
C PHE A 175 17.61 -9.09 -7.23
N GLN A 176 16.32 -9.26 -7.49
CA GLN A 176 15.67 -8.87 -8.73
C GLN A 176 14.26 -8.34 -8.45
N ARG A 177 13.83 -7.38 -9.25
CA ARG A 177 12.44 -6.93 -9.34
C ARG A 177 11.94 -7.14 -10.76
N TYR A 178 10.70 -7.60 -10.89
CA TYR A 178 10.07 -7.95 -12.15
C TYR A 178 8.72 -7.27 -12.30
N HIS A 179 8.35 -6.95 -13.55
CA HIS A 179 6.99 -6.69 -13.95
C HIS A 179 6.44 -7.99 -14.54
N VAL A 180 5.36 -8.50 -13.95
CA VAL A 180 4.79 -9.80 -14.29
C VAL A 180 3.39 -9.60 -14.88
N ASP A 181 3.17 -10.09 -16.09
CA ASP A 181 1.84 -10.30 -16.69
C ASP A 181 1.39 -11.72 -16.35
N ALA A 182 0.55 -11.87 -15.33
CA ALA A 182 0.14 -13.17 -14.86
C ALA A 182 -0.69 -13.94 -15.91
N GLU A 183 -1.53 -13.23 -16.67
CA GLU A 183 -2.43 -13.84 -17.67
C GLU A 183 -1.64 -14.41 -18.86
N ASN A 184 -0.66 -13.64 -19.36
CA ASN A 184 0.16 -14.05 -20.50
C ASN A 184 1.43 -14.81 -20.09
N SER A 185 1.65 -15.02 -18.79
CA SER A 185 2.87 -15.62 -18.26
C SER A 185 4.17 -14.93 -18.70
N VAL A 186 4.12 -13.60 -18.88
CA VAL A 186 5.28 -12.81 -19.32
C VAL A 186 5.94 -12.14 -18.11
N VAL A 187 7.28 -12.22 -18.05
CA VAL A 187 8.09 -11.62 -16.99
C VAL A 187 9.14 -10.72 -17.61
N ASN A 188 9.15 -9.45 -17.21
CA ASN A 188 10.15 -8.47 -17.61
C ASN A 188 10.94 -8.01 -16.38
N ILE A 189 12.26 -7.93 -16.49
CA ILE A 189 13.09 -7.40 -15.39
C ILE A 189 12.90 -5.88 -15.32
N VAL A 190 12.63 -5.38 -14.11
CA VAL A 190 12.54 -3.96 -13.79
C VAL A 190 13.86 -3.47 -13.17
N SER A 191 14.48 -4.31 -12.34
CA SER A 191 15.79 -4.06 -11.74
C SER A 191 16.48 -5.37 -11.39
N ASP A 192 17.79 -5.44 -11.61
CA ASP A 192 18.68 -6.53 -11.21
C ASP A 192 19.75 -6.09 -10.19
N THR A 193 19.60 -4.86 -9.68
CA THR A 193 20.49 -4.30 -8.67
C THR A 193 20.09 -4.80 -7.29
N LEU A 194 21.07 -5.27 -6.51
CA LEU A 194 20.86 -5.68 -5.13
C LEU A 194 20.39 -4.49 -4.28
N ILE A 195 19.19 -4.58 -3.72
CA ILE A 195 18.64 -3.58 -2.79
C ILE A 195 18.69 -4.15 -1.37
N LEU A 196 19.34 -3.44 -0.46
CA LEU A 196 19.38 -3.73 0.97
C LEU A 196 18.24 -2.96 1.68
N TYR A 197 17.44 -3.65 2.47
CA TYR A 197 16.41 -3.06 3.34
C TYR A 197 16.90 -2.92 4.79
#